data_AF-A0A9E7AYD5-F1
#
_entry.id   AF-A0A9E7AYD5-F1
#
_cell.length_a   1.000
_cell.length_b   1.000
_cell.length_c   1.000
_cell.angle_alpha   90.00
_cell.angle_beta   90.00
_cell.angle_gamma   90.00
#
_symmetry.space_group_name_H-M   'P 1'
#
loop_
_entity.id
_entity.type
_entity.pdbx_description
1 polymer ?
#
loop_
_entity_poly.entity_id
_entity_poly.type
_entity_poly.pdbx_seq_one_letter_code
_entity_poly.pdbx_strand_id
1 'polypeptide(L)'
;MTLEQFYHLDKQTHQLTGVKPDIALEEPCLLADYRESFYEYALPCDSVIKNVVFTALPALPLKELASRSALRCGAGSAFGKLRLLNDSIRTFEKNRAIPFYPEKFYQYMSLQSRHYTAMGKCLESATPDYKAANHAYDVKLLEIDNGSGELNTQFLEFLQQDIYVDEAYRVMSDLLILLKN
;
A
#
# COMPACT_ATOMS: atom_id res chain seq x y z
N MET A 1 5.77 -5.06 28.41
CA MET A 1 6.53 -3.84 28.76
C MET A 1 7.41 -3.50 27.57
N THR A 2 7.24 -2.31 27.00
CA THR A 2 8.09 -1.80 25.92
C THR A 2 9.29 -1.10 26.54
N LEU A 3 10.50 -1.39 26.07
CA LEU A 3 11.75 -0.91 26.67
C LEU A 3 12.43 0.21 25.87
N GLU A 4 12.14 0.30 24.58
CA GLU A 4 12.87 1.15 23.63
C GLU A 4 11.89 1.90 22.72
N GLN A 5 12.33 3.04 22.21
CA GLN A 5 11.58 3.84 21.24
C GLN A 5 12.52 4.32 20.12
N PHE A 6 12.00 4.33 18.89
CA PHE A 6 12.75 4.74 17.70
C PHE A 6 12.48 6.21 17.36
N TYR A 7 13.55 6.90 16.95
CA TYR A 7 13.55 8.29 16.51
C TYR A 7 14.23 8.39 15.15
N HIS A 8 13.66 9.21 14.27
CA HIS A 8 14.24 9.55 12.98
C HIS A 8 15.43 10.51 13.15
N LEU A 9 16.19 10.76 12.07
CA LEU A 9 17.37 11.63 12.09
C LEU A 9 17.01 13.10 12.38
N ASP A 10 15.76 13.51 12.11
CA ASP A 10 15.19 14.80 12.51
C ASP A 10 14.80 14.87 14.00
N LYS A 11 15.04 13.78 14.75
CA LYS A 11 14.81 13.62 16.19
C LYS A 11 13.34 13.50 16.59
N GLN A 12 12.44 13.33 15.63
CA GLN A 12 11.03 13.04 15.87
C GLN A 12 10.78 11.54 15.79
N THR A 13 9.78 11.06 16.53
CA THR A 13 9.30 9.68 16.40
C THR A 13 8.18 9.59 15.36
N HIS A 14 8.07 8.44 14.69
CA HIS A 14 6.94 8.11 13.81
C HIS A 14 5.81 7.38 14.55
N GLN A 15 5.92 7.23 15.88
CA GLN A 15 4.86 6.73 16.76
C GLN A 15 3.54 7.47 16.43
N LEU A 16 2.41 6.76 16.35
CA LEU A 16 1.05 7.25 16.01
C LEU A 16 0.86 7.89 14.62
N THR A 17 1.92 8.40 13.99
CA THR A 17 1.84 9.22 12.76
C THR A 17 2.31 8.48 11.52
N GLY A 18 3.21 7.51 11.69
CA GLY A 18 3.85 6.77 10.61
C GLY A 18 4.77 7.65 9.74
N VAL A 19 5.14 7.10 8.59
CA VAL A 19 5.88 7.81 7.55
C VAL A 19 4.90 8.21 6.47
N LYS A 20 4.83 9.51 6.15
CA LYS A 20 4.02 10.00 5.03
C LYS A 20 4.77 9.75 3.72
N PRO A 21 4.19 9.04 2.74
CA PRO A 21 4.84 8.82 1.46
C PRO A 21 4.94 10.14 0.67
N ASP A 22 6.03 10.30 -0.09
CA ASP A 22 6.22 11.46 -0.97
C ASP A 22 5.20 11.49 -2.12
N ILE A 23 4.81 10.31 -2.62
CA ILE A 23 3.80 10.12 -3.64
C ILE A 23 2.67 9.29 -3.01
N ALA A 24 1.54 9.93 -2.77
CA ALA A 24 0.38 9.29 -2.17
C ALA A 24 -0.42 8.53 -3.23
N LEU A 25 -0.70 7.25 -2.96
CA LEU A 25 -1.56 6.40 -3.77
C LEU A 25 -2.89 6.17 -3.05
N GLU A 26 -3.93 5.81 -3.81
CA GLU A 26 -5.23 5.46 -3.23
C GLU A 26 -5.12 4.11 -2.51
N GLU A 27 -5.60 4.02 -1.28
CA GLU A 27 -5.57 2.80 -0.45
C GLU A 27 -6.98 2.28 -0.18
N PRO A 28 -7.18 0.95 0.01
CA PRO A 28 -8.46 0.41 0.42
C PRO A 28 -8.96 1.06 1.71
N CYS A 29 -10.18 1.59 1.71
CA CYS A 29 -10.73 2.30 2.87
C CYS A 29 -10.89 1.41 4.12
N LEU A 30 -10.93 0.09 3.94
CA LEU A 30 -11.01 -0.90 5.02
C LEU A 30 -9.76 -0.92 5.91
N LEU A 31 -8.63 -0.36 5.44
CA LEU A 31 -7.38 -0.28 6.20
C LEU A 31 -7.26 1.03 7.01
N ALA A 32 -8.21 1.96 6.86
CA ALA A 32 -8.10 3.29 7.48
C ALA A 32 -8.02 3.25 9.01
N ASP A 33 -8.71 2.28 9.63
CA ASP A 33 -8.75 2.11 11.10
C ASP A 33 -7.61 1.21 11.62
N TYR A 34 -6.77 0.68 10.72
CA TYR A 34 -5.63 -0.15 11.07
C TYR A 34 -4.38 0.72 11.26
N ARG A 35 -4.33 1.47 12.36
CA ARG A 35 -3.20 2.34 12.71
C ARG A 35 -2.91 2.27 14.20
N GLU A 36 -1.65 2.50 14.55
CA GLU A 36 -1.21 2.53 15.94
C GLU A 36 -1.99 3.57 16.78
N SER A 37 -2.36 4.69 16.16
CA SER A 37 -3.14 5.77 16.79
C SER A 37 -4.51 5.33 17.32
N PHE A 38 -5.04 4.18 16.88
CA PHE A 38 -6.32 3.66 17.36
C PHE A 38 -6.19 2.74 18.58
N TYR A 39 -4.97 2.38 19.01
CA TYR A 39 -4.79 1.58 20.22
C TYR A 39 -4.96 2.44 21.48
N GLU A 40 -5.76 1.95 22.43
CA GLU A 40 -6.09 2.65 23.69
C GLU A 40 -4.84 3.04 24.51
N TYR A 41 -3.82 2.18 24.50
CA TYR A 41 -2.58 2.35 25.26
C TYR A 41 -1.37 2.61 24.36
N ALA A 42 -1.59 3.22 23.19
CA ALA A 42 -0.50 3.63 22.32
C ALA A 42 0.38 4.68 23.01
N LEU A 43 1.71 4.52 22.92
CA LEU A 43 2.63 5.49 23.50
C LEU A 43 2.51 6.83 22.76
N PRO A 44 2.59 7.98 23.46
CA PRO A 44 2.49 9.29 22.82
C PRO A 44 3.72 9.59 21.95
N CYS A 45 3.55 10.46 20.97
CA CYS A 45 4.69 11.02 20.24
C CYS A 45 5.55 11.90 21.14
N ASP A 46 6.87 11.81 20.98
CA ASP A 46 7.84 12.67 21.64
C ASP A 46 9.04 12.97 20.71
N SER A 47 10.07 13.62 21.25
CA SER A 47 11.28 13.98 20.50
C SER A 47 12.51 13.86 21.39
N VAL A 48 13.65 13.57 20.79
CA VAL A 48 14.91 13.37 21.52
C VAL A 48 15.90 14.51 21.27
N ILE A 49 16.70 14.85 22.29
CA ILE A 49 17.82 15.78 22.12
C ILE A 49 19.10 14.95 21.90
N LYS A 50 19.52 14.83 20.65
CA LYS A 50 20.76 14.14 20.26
C LYS A 50 21.49 14.91 19.16
N ASN A 51 22.82 14.93 19.24
CA ASN A 51 23.66 15.41 18.16
C ASN A 51 23.86 14.27 17.15
N VAL A 52 23.18 14.39 16.01
CA VAL A 52 23.26 13.45 14.90
C VAL A 52 23.87 14.20 13.73
N VAL A 53 24.96 13.69 13.17
CA VAL A 53 25.63 14.25 12.00
C VAL A 53 25.36 13.32 10.83
N PHE A 54 24.78 13.86 9.76
CA PHE A 54 24.56 13.12 8.51
C PHE A 54 24.74 14.07 7.32
N THR A 55 25.09 13.50 6.18
CA THR A 55 25.18 14.23 4.91
C THR A 55 23.94 13.92 4.09
N ALA A 56 23.12 14.93 3.84
CA ALA A 56 21.92 14.77 3.01
C ALA A 56 22.32 14.51 1.56
N LEU A 57 21.59 13.58 0.92
CA LEU A 57 21.68 13.36 -0.53
C LEU A 57 20.96 14.51 -1.29
N PRO A 58 21.23 14.66 -2.59
CA PRO A 58 20.50 15.62 -3.42
C PRO A 58 18.98 15.41 -3.34
N ALA A 59 18.23 16.52 -3.38
CA ALA A 59 16.78 16.47 -3.37
C ALA A 59 16.24 15.75 -4.61
N LEU A 60 15.19 14.95 -4.42
CA LEU A 60 14.50 14.26 -5.50
C LEU A 60 13.55 15.23 -6.26
N PRO A 61 13.29 15.01 -7.56
CA PRO A 61 12.38 15.83 -8.36
C PRO A 61 10.89 15.51 -8.07
N LEU A 62 10.47 15.63 -6.79
CA LEU A 62 9.18 15.14 -6.29
C LEU A 62 7.96 15.74 -7.00
N LYS A 63 8.01 17.03 -7.37
CA LYS A 63 6.88 17.70 -8.05
C LYS A 63 6.56 17.06 -9.40
N GLU A 64 7.60 16.75 -10.18
CA GLU A 64 7.45 16.14 -11.50
C GLU A 64 6.99 14.69 -11.37
N LEU A 65 7.58 13.92 -10.43
CA LEU A 65 7.18 12.55 -10.16
C LEU A 65 5.71 12.44 -9.71
N ALA A 66 5.29 13.30 -8.78
CA ALA A 66 3.91 13.34 -8.30
C ALA A 66 2.93 13.71 -9.43
N SER A 67 3.31 14.64 -10.31
CA SER A 67 2.49 15.01 -11.47
C SER A 67 2.30 13.84 -12.44
N ARG A 68 3.36 13.12 -12.77
CA ARG A 68 3.30 11.96 -13.67
C ARG A 68 2.49 10.80 -13.08
N SER A 69 2.69 10.52 -11.79
CA SER A 69 1.93 9.50 -11.07
C SER A 69 0.44 9.85 -11.02
N ALA A 70 0.08 11.10 -10.68
CA ALA A 70 -1.31 11.55 -10.64
C ALA A 70 -2.04 11.41 -11.98
N LEU A 71 -1.34 11.63 -13.11
CA LEU A 71 -1.90 11.42 -14.45
C LEU A 71 -2.22 9.93 -14.71
N ARG A 72 -1.34 9.01 -14.31
CA ARG A 72 -1.56 7.57 -14.46
C ARG A 72 -2.66 7.05 -13.53
N CYS A 73 -2.70 7.52 -12.30
CA CYS A 73 -3.70 7.17 -11.29
C CYS A 73 -5.03 7.92 -11.46
N GLY A 74 -5.24 8.58 -12.61
CA GLY A 74 -6.44 9.35 -12.92
C GLY A 74 -7.71 8.50 -13.15
N ALA A 75 -8.76 9.14 -13.65
CA ALA A 75 -10.03 8.47 -13.95
C ALA A 75 -9.87 7.38 -15.02
N GLY A 76 -10.45 6.19 -14.77
CA GLY A 76 -10.36 5.03 -15.67
C GLY A 76 -9.24 4.04 -15.35
N SER A 77 -8.23 4.45 -14.58
CA SER A 77 -7.17 3.57 -14.07
C SER A 77 -7.68 2.63 -12.97
N ALA A 78 -6.86 1.64 -12.58
CA ALA A 78 -7.16 0.78 -11.44
C ALA A 78 -7.36 1.58 -10.14
N PHE A 79 -6.48 2.56 -9.87
CA PHE A 79 -6.63 3.49 -8.74
C PHE A 79 -7.89 4.35 -8.83
N GLY A 80 -8.28 4.79 -10.03
CA GLY A 80 -9.52 5.52 -10.24
C GLY A 80 -10.76 4.67 -9.90
N LYS A 81 -10.74 3.38 -10.24
CA LYS A 81 -11.80 2.42 -9.87
C LYS A 81 -11.80 2.16 -8.36
N LEU A 82 -10.62 2.01 -7.76
CA LEU A 82 -10.46 1.84 -6.31
C LEU A 82 -11.07 3.03 -5.54
N ARG A 83 -10.85 4.26 -5.99
CA ARG A 83 -11.43 5.46 -5.38
C ARG A 83 -12.97 5.42 -5.39
N LEU A 84 -13.57 5.10 -6.54
CA LEU A 84 -15.04 4.97 -6.64
C LEU A 84 -15.58 3.86 -5.75
N LEU A 85 -14.86 2.75 -5.64
CA LEU A 85 -15.23 1.65 -4.74
C LEU A 85 -15.12 2.06 -3.27
N ASN A 86 -14.06 2.77 -2.89
CA ASN A 86 -13.88 3.33 -1.55
C ASN A 86 -15.06 4.23 -1.17
N ASP A 87 -15.52 5.10 -2.06
CA ASP A 87 -16.68 5.97 -1.81
C ASP A 87 -17.97 5.16 -1.59
N SER A 88 -18.17 4.09 -2.38
CA SER A 88 -19.30 3.16 -2.20
C SER A 88 -19.25 2.46 -0.84
N ILE A 89 -18.09 1.93 -0.45
CA ILE A 89 -17.90 1.22 0.82
C ILE A 89 -18.07 2.18 2.00
N ARG A 90 -17.49 3.37 1.95
CA ARG A 90 -17.67 4.39 3.01
C ARG A 90 -19.14 4.76 3.20
N THR A 91 -19.90 4.84 2.11
CA THR A 91 -21.35 5.12 2.18
C THR A 91 -22.12 3.96 2.81
N PHE A 92 -21.73 2.73 2.51
CA PHE A 92 -22.30 1.52 3.11
C PHE A 92 -21.99 1.41 4.61
N GLU A 93 -20.73 1.63 5.01
CA GLU A 93 -20.29 1.54 6.41
C GLU A 93 -20.82 2.68 7.29
N LYS A 94 -21.02 3.89 6.75
CA LYS A 94 -21.62 5.01 7.53
C LYS A 94 -23.01 4.69 8.09
N ASN A 95 -23.77 3.83 7.41
CA ASN A 95 -25.12 3.43 7.81
C ASN A 95 -25.15 1.98 8.34
N ARG A 96 -24.07 1.54 8.99
CA ARG A 96 -23.91 0.16 9.47
C ARG A 96 -24.99 -0.20 10.49
N ALA A 97 -26.09 -0.76 9.98
CA ALA A 97 -27.16 -1.36 10.74
C ALA A 97 -27.32 -2.80 10.22
N ILE A 98 -26.88 -3.77 11.02
CA ILE A 98 -27.00 -5.19 10.65
C ILE A 98 -28.48 -5.58 10.79
N PRO A 99 -29.17 -5.95 9.70
CA PRO A 99 -30.60 -6.27 9.79
C PRO A 99 -30.82 -7.58 10.53
N PHE A 100 -31.82 -7.62 11.41
CA PHE A 100 -32.24 -8.85 12.09
C PHE A 100 -33.16 -9.74 11.25
N TYR A 101 -33.83 -9.18 10.24
CA TYR A 101 -34.70 -9.94 9.34
C TYR A 101 -33.87 -10.75 8.36
N PRO A 102 -34.09 -12.08 8.24
CA PRO A 102 -33.24 -12.97 7.42
C PRO A 102 -33.04 -12.49 5.98
N GLU A 103 -34.11 -12.09 5.28
CA GLU A 103 -34.03 -11.61 3.89
C GLU A 103 -33.12 -10.38 3.75
N LYS A 104 -33.27 -9.41 4.66
CA LYS A 104 -32.45 -8.19 4.67
C LYS A 104 -31.00 -8.48 5.06
N PHE A 105 -30.79 -9.44 5.95
CA PHE A 105 -29.46 -9.92 6.32
C PHE A 105 -28.73 -10.55 5.13
N TYR A 106 -29.40 -11.41 4.35
CA TYR A 106 -28.79 -12.00 3.15
C TYR A 106 -28.45 -10.94 2.09
N GLN A 107 -29.31 -9.94 1.89
CA GLN A 107 -29.01 -8.81 1.00
C GLN A 107 -27.79 -8.02 1.48
N TYR A 108 -27.71 -7.74 2.79
CA TYR A 108 -26.56 -7.08 3.41
C TYR A 108 -25.27 -7.88 3.18
N MET A 109 -25.28 -9.19 3.46
CA MET A 109 -24.11 -10.07 3.28
C MET A 109 -23.69 -10.17 1.81
N SER A 110 -24.65 -10.24 0.88
CA SER A 110 -24.36 -10.27 -0.56
C SER A 110 -23.71 -8.96 -1.02
N LEU A 111 -24.20 -7.81 -0.55
CA LEU A 111 -23.61 -6.52 -0.86
C LEU A 111 -22.19 -6.40 -0.31
N GLN A 112 -21.99 -6.80 0.95
CA GLN A 112 -20.66 -6.83 1.58
C GLN A 112 -19.69 -7.74 0.80
N SER A 113 -20.10 -8.96 0.47
CA SER A 113 -19.31 -9.90 -0.34
C SER A 113 -18.95 -9.29 -1.70
N ARG A 114 -19.89 -8.63 -2.37
CA ARG A 114 -19.64 -7.93 -3.64
C ARG A 114 -18.60 -6.83 -3.50
N HIS A 115 -18.62 -6.06 -2.41
CA HIS A 115 -17.59 -5.05 -2.14
C HIS A 115 -16.21 -5.67 -1.94
N TYR A 116 -16.08 -6.76 -1.16
CA TYR A 116 -14.80 -7.46 -0.98
C TYR A 116 -14.27 -8.05 -2.29
N THR A 117 -15.12 -8.70 -3.08
CA THR A 117 -14.71 -9.24 -4.38
C THR A 117 -14.33 -8.13 -5.36
N ALA A 118 -15.07 -7.02 -5.38
CA ALA A 118 -14.73 -5.88 -6.22
C ALA A 118 -13.40 -5.23 -5.79
N MET A 119 -13.12 -5.21 -4.48
CA MET A 119 -11.87 -4.69 -3.94
C MET A 119 -10.68 -5.50 -4.44
N GLY A 120 -10.68 -6.83 -4.28
CA GLY A 120 -9.61 -7.69 -4.79
C GLY A 120 -9.34 -7.46 -6.28
N LYS A 121 -10.40 -7.41 -7.09
CA LYS A 121 -10.29 -7.13 -8.53
C LYS A 121 -9.76 -5.73 -8.88
N CYS A 122 -9.95 -4.73 -8.02
CA CYS A 122 -9.39 -3.39 -8.27
C CYS A 122 -7.90 -3.33 -7.98
N LEU A 123 -7.39 -4.22 -7.12
CA LEU A 123 -5.98 -4.32 -6.75
C LEU A 123 -5.16 -5.15 -7.75
N GLU A 124 -5.83 -5.80 -8.70
CA GLU A 124 -5.24 -6.64 -9.73
C GLU A 124 -5.33 -5.96 -11.10
N SER A 125 -4.17 -5.69 -11.71
CA SER A 125 -4.00 -5.24 -13.08
C SER A 125 -2.70 -5.80 -13.64
N ALA A 126 -2.81 -6.77 -14.55
CA ALA A 126 -1.64 -7.33 -15.21
C ALA A 126 -0.85 -6.26 -15.98
N THR A 127 0.46 -6.25 -15.80
CA THR A 127 1.37 -5.31 -16.46
C THR A 127 2.35 -6.04 -17.37
N PRO A 128 2.53 -5.58 -18.62
CA PRO A 128 3.58 -6.07 -19.51
C PRO A 128 4.93 -5.37 -19.31
N ASP A 129 4.99 -4.33 -18.45
CA ASP A 129 6.12 -3.40 -18.39
C ASP A 129 7.33 -3.99 -17.64
N TYR A 130 7.11 -4.99 -16.78
CA TYR A 130 8.17 -5.73 -16.09
C TYR A 130 7.79 -7.20 -15.89
N LYS A 131 8.78 -8.01 -15.53
CA LYS A 131 8.60 -9.41 -15.13
C LYS A 131 9.14 -9.61 -13.73
N ALA A 132 8.28 -10.03 -12.79
CA ALA A 132 8.73 -10.45 -11.47
C ALA A 132 9.59 -11.71 -11.60
N ALA A 133 10.74 -11.73 -10.92
CA ALA A 133 11.66 -12.84 -10.92
C ALA A 133 12.40 -12.92 -9.58
N ASN A 134 12.80 -14.13 -9.21
CA ASN A 134 13.60 -14.37 -8.01
C ASN A 134 15.04 -13.90 -8.21
N HIS A 135 15.64 -13.40 -7.13
CA HIS A 135 17.06 -13.11 -7.13
C HIS A 135 17.89 -14.39 -6.94
N ALA A 136 19.20 -14.32 -7.23
CA ALA A 136 20.08 -15.49 -7.28
C ALA A 136 20.13 -16.32 -5.97
N TYR A 137 19.92 -15.71 -4.81
CA TYR A 137 19.89 -16.45 -3.54
C TYR A 137 18.62 -17.30 -3.38
N ASP A 138 17.43 -16.70 -3.58
CA ASP A 138 16.14 -17.41 -3.54
C ASP A 138 16.05 -18.57 -4.53
N VAL A 139 16.61 -18.42 -5.73
CA VAL A 139 16.66 -19.52 -6.71
C VAL A 139 17.35 -20.75 -6.12
N LYS A 140 18.49 -20.56 -5.44
CA LYS A 140 19.23 -21.65 -4.79
C LYS A 140 18.46 -22.24 -3.61
N LEU A 141 17.70 -21.42 -2.88
CA LEU A 141 16.90 -21.89 -1.77
C LEU A 141 15.76 -22.80 -2.24
N LEU A 142 15.11 -22.43 -3.35
CA LEU A 142 14.03 -23.20 -3.97
C LEU A 142 14.49 -24.55 -4.56
N GLU A 143 15.76 -24.66 -4.99
CA GLU A 143 16.36 -25.92 -5.42
C GLU A 143 16.50 -26.94 -4.28
N ILE A 144 16.61 -26.46 -3.03
CA ILE A 144 16.74 -27.28 -1.83
C ILE A 144 15.36 -27.63 -1.26
N ASP A 145 14.39 -26.71 -1.37
CA ASP A 145 13.04 -26.88 -0.87
C ASP A 145 12.05 -27.30 -1.96
N ASN A 146 11.93 -28.61 -2.14
CA ASN A 146 11.08 -29.26 -3.15
C ASN A 146 9.57 -28.92 -3.03
N GLY A 147 9.11 -28.32 -1.93
CA GLY A 147 7.70 -27.99 -1.70
C GLY A 147 7.29 -26.56 -2.07
N SER A 148 8.25 -25.65 -2.24
CA SER A 148 7.98 -24.20 -2.31
C SER A 148 7.85 -23.64 -3.73
N GLY A 149 8.09 -24.44 -4.77
CA GLY A 149 8.09 -23.98 -6.17
C GLY A 149 6.72 -23.44 -6.66
N GLU A 150 5.63 -24.10 -6.27
CA GLU A 150 4.27 -23.67 -6.65
C GLU A 150 3.88 -22.36 -5.97
N LEU A 151 4.11 -22.25 -4.65
CA LEU A 151 3.86 -21.03 -3.88
C LEU A 151 4.67 -19.86 -4.41
N ASN A 152 5.94 -20.10 -4.75
CA ASN A 152 6.78 -19.08 -5.37
C ASN A 152 6.23 -18.62 -6.72
N THR A 153 5.75 -19.55 -7.55
CA THR A 153 5.18 -19.19 -8.86
C THR A 153 3.93 -18.33 -8.69
N GLN A 154 3.03 -18.72 -7.78
CA GLN A 154 1.84 -17.92 -7.46
C GLN A 154 2.21 -16.53 -6.91
N PHE A 155 3.25 -16.44 -6.09
CA PHE A 155 3.73 -15.16 -5.56
C PHE A 155 4.28 -14.25 -6.66
N LEU A 156 5.06 -14.79 -7.61
CA LEU A 156 5.56 -14.02 -8.74
C LEU A 156 4.43 -13.56 -9.68
N GLU A 157 3.41 -14.38 -9.88
CA GLU A 157 2.20 -14.02 -10.64
C GLU A 157 1.43 -12.90 -9.94
N PHE A 158 1.27 -12.98 -8.62
CA PHE A 158 0.65 -11.92 -7.81
C PHE A 158 1.38 -10.59 -7.95
N LEU A 159 2.72 -10.57 -7.83
CA LEU A 159 3.53 -9.37 -7.99
C LEU A 159 3.43 -8.73 -9.40
N GLN A 160 3.13 -9.52 -10.43
CA GLN A 160 2.92 -9.02 -11.80
C GLN A 160 1.53 -8.44 -12.02
N GLN A 161 0.61 -8.65 -11.09
CA GLN A 161 -0.76 -8.15 -11.15
C GLN A 161 -1.00 -7.04 -10.11
N ASP A 162 -0.10 -6.82 -9.17
CA ASP A 162 -0.29 -5.81 -8.13
C ASP A 162 -0.19 -4.37 -8.67
N ILE A 163 -1.27 -3.59 -8.50
CA ILE A 163 -1.36 -2.21 -8.99
C ILE A 163 -0.35 -1.25 -8.32
N TYR A 164 0.06 -1.52 -7.09
CA TYR A 164 1.01 -0.68 -6.35
C TYR A 164 2.43 -0.96 -6.80
N VAL A 165 2.76 -2.24 -7.02
CA VAL A 165 4.06 -2.62 -7.58
C VAL A 165 4.23 -2.05 -8.99
N ASP A 166 3.17 -2.08 -9.81
CA ASP A 166 3.20 -1.47 -11.15
C ASP A 166 3.44 0.04 -11.11
N GLU A 167 2.70 0.78 -10.27
CA GLU A 167 2.92 2.23 -10.18
C GLU A 167 4.27 2.57 -9.55
N ALA A 168 4.74 1.80 -8.56
CA ALA A 168 6.06 1.98 -7.99
C ALA A 168 7.17 1.78 -9.03
N TYR A 169 7.06 0.76 -9.88
CA TYR A 169 7.98 0.53 -10.99
C TYR A 169 8.03 1.71 -11.97
N ARG A 170 6.86 2.27 -12.32
CA ARG A 170 6.75 3.42 -13.22
C ARG A 170 7.32 4.70 -12.60
N VAL A 171 7.06 4.95 -11.32
CA VAL A 171 7.66 6.07 -10.56
C VAL A 171 9.18 5.95 -10.50
N MET A 172 9.71 4.76 -10.24
CA MET A 172 11.15 4.52 -10.23
C MET A 172 11.77 4.72 -11.62
N SER A 173 11.09 4.25 -12.66
CA SER A 173 11.49 4.47 -14.05
C SER A 173 11.53 5.96 -14.42
N ASP A 174 10.51 6.73 -14.02
CA ASP A 174 10.47 8.19 -14.17
C ASP A 174 11.65 8.85 -13.44
N LEU A 175 11.93 8.44 -12.21
CA LEU A 175 13.06 8.96 -11.43
C LEU A 175 14.39 8.72 -12.15
N LEU A 176 14.63 7.51 -12.67
CA LEU A 176 15.85 7.19 -13.41
C LEU A 176 16.00 8.04 -14.69
N ILE A 177 14.90 8.35 -15.38
CA ILE A 177 14.92 9.22 -16.56
C ILE A 177 15.24 10.66 -16.16
N LEU A 178 14.64 11.16 -15.07
CA LEU A 178 14.85 12.52 -14.59
C LEU A 178 16.25 12.75 -14.00
N LEU A 179 16.90 11.70 -13.48
CA LEU A 179 18.27 11.78 -12.97
C LEU A 179 19.34 11.70 -14.07
N LYS A 180 18.99 11.19 -15.26
CA LYS A 180 19.91 11.10 -16.42
C LYS A 180 19.94 12.37 -17.28
N ASN A 181 18.89 13.18 -17.19
CA ASN A 181 18.75 14.47 -17.89
C ASN A 181 19.18 15.63 -16.98
#